data_AF-A0A8D8NVX5-F1
#
_entry.id   AF-A0A8D8NVX5-F1
#
_cell.length_a   1.000
_cell.length_b   1.000
_cell.length_c   1.000
_cell.angle_alpha   90.00
_cell.angle_beta   90.00
_cell.angle_gamma   90.00
#
_symmetry.space_group_name_H-M   'P 1'
#
loop_
_entity.id
_entity.type
_entity.pdbx_description
1 polymer ?
#
loop_
_entity_poly.entity_id
_entity_poly.type
_entity_poly.pdbx_seq_one_letter_code
_entity_poly.pdbx_strand_id
1 'polypeptide(L)'
;SKHKKYLTEATNSIFGNRNQKITEMIAQNIMTPNLRILCNLSARYITRRNVSVSSACLDHKWRREGSLPRNPNKSGPLTDLPDYTFMDGSVTPLGSNQKKRLLQQRDLAAKIVTMSSEMDFALDRYNRIQDEEARQRQALIDSKLKPKGHRLLAK
;
A
#
# COMPACT_ATOMS: atom_id res chain seq x y z
N SER A 1 -6.11 -36.37 24.03
CA SER A 1 -5.70 -36.69 22.63
C SER A 1 -6.62 -36.06 21.58
N LYS A 2 -7.96 -36.11 21.74
CA LYS A 2 -8.91 -35.56 20.75
C LYS A 2 -8.90 -34.02 20.61
N HIS A 3 -8.71 -33.29 21.71
CA HIS A 3 -8.77 -31.81 21.70
C HIS A 3 -7.68 -31.11 20.88
N LYS A 4 -6.49 -31.74 20.76
CA LYS A 4 -5.39 -31.23 19.92
C LYS A 4 -5.64 -31.44 18.43
N LYS A 5 -6.38 -32.50 18.04
CA LYS A 5 -6.76 -32.75 16.63
C LYS A 5 -7.71 -31.69 16.09
N TYR A 6 -8.72 -31.30 16.86
CA TYR A 6 -9.67 -30.26 16.46
C TYR A 6 -9.02 -28.89 16.25
N LEU A 7 -8.04 -28.53 17.09
CA LEU A 7 -7.31 -27.27 16.93
C LEU A 7 -6.40 -27.28 15.70
N THR A 8 -5.72 -28.40 15.41
CA THR A 8 -4.92 -28.54 14.19
C THR A 8 -5.76 -28.58 12.91
N GLU A 9 -6.96 -29.17 12.96
CA GLU A 9 -7.89 -29.20 11.82
C GLU A 9 -8.50 -27.82 11.56
N ALA A 10 -8.83 -27.05 12.60
CA ALA A 10 -9.32 -25.67 12.47
C ALA A 10 -8.26 -24.71 11.91
N THR A 11 -6.99 -24.84 12.33
CA THR A 11 -5.90 -24.03 11.77
C THR A 11 -5.58 -24.40 10.32
N ASN A 12 -5.65 -25.69 9.98
CA ASN A 12 -5.39 -26.17 8.61
C ASN A 12 -6.52 -25.78 7.63
N SER A 13 -7.77 -25.68 8.08
CA SER A 13 -8.88 -25.19 7.27
C SER A 13 -8.76 -23.68 6.96
N ILE A 14 -8.35 -22.86 7.92
CA ILE A 14 -8.22 -21.40 7.77
C ILE A 14 -6.95 -20.99 6.98
N PHE A 15 -5.83 -21.71 7.15
CA PHE A 15 -4.60 -21.44 6.42
C PHE A 15 -4.53 -22.13 5.05
N GLY A 16 -5.10 -23.34 4.91
CA GLY A 16 -5.14 -24.08 3.65
C GLY A 16 -5.90 -23.32 2.56
N ASN A 17 -7.00 -22.65 2.93
CA ASN A 17 -7.84 -21.92 2.00
C ASN A 17 -7.19 -20.59 1.51
N ARG A 18 -6.39 -19.92 2.35
CA ARG A 18 -5.63 -18.73 1.94
C ARG A 18 -4.46 -19.08 1.02
N ASN A 19 -3.74 -20.16 1.31
CA ASN A 19 -2.65 -20.62 0.46
C ASN A 19 -3.17 -21.14 -0.87
N GLN A 20 -4.26 -21.90 -0.90
CA GLN A 20 -4.92 -22.29 -2.16
C GLN A 20 -5.38 -21.08 -2.97
N LYS A 21 -6.03 -20.09 -2.34
CA LYS A 21 -6.49 -18.87 -3.01
C LYS A 21 -5.34 -18.00 -3.53
N ILE A 22 -4.23 -17.91 -2.80
CA ILE A 22 -3.00 -17.24 -3.27
C ILE A 22 -2.38 -18.01 -4.44
N THR A 23 -2.35 -19.34 -4.38
CA THR A 23 -1.81 -20.18 -5.45
C THR A 23 -2.69 -20.12 -6.71
N GLU A 24 -4.01 -20.07 -6.56
CA GLU A 24 -4.97 -19.86 -7.65
C GLU A 24 -4.87 -18.44 -8.24
N MET A 25 -4.68 -17.41 -7.40
CA MET A 25 -4.43 -16.04 -7.88
C MET A 25 -3.10 -15.92 -8.63
N ILE A 26 -2.06 -16.65 -8.20
CA ILE A 26 -0.77 -16.72 -8.88
C ILE A 26 -0.91 -17.52 -10.20
N ALA A 27 -1.64 -18.64 -10.20
CA ALA A 27 -1.88 -19.43 -11.41
C ALA A 27 -2.70 -18.67 -12.46
N GLN A 28 -3.69 -17.87 -12.06
CA GLN A 28 -4.44 -16.98 -12.97
C GLN A 28 -3.56 -15.83 -13.52
N ASN A 29 -2.55 -15.38 -12.78
CA ASN A 29 -1.62 -14.33 -13.24
C ASN A 29 -0.46 -14.86 -14.09
N ILE A 30 -0.05 -16.13 -13.94
CA ILE A 30 1.07 -16.72 -14.69
C ILE A 30 0.61 -17.34 -16.02
N MET A 31 -0.69 -17.61 -16.20
CA MET A 31 -1.23 -18.21 -17.44
C MET A 31 -1.95 -17.23 -18.38
N THR A 32 -1.58 -15.94 -18.38
CA THR A 32 -1.89 -15.03 -19.52
C THR A 32 -0.70 -14.18 -19.97
N PRO A 33 0.45 -14.78 -20.36
CA PRO A 33 1.33 -14.09 -21.28
C PRO A 33 0.69 -14.15 -22.67
N ASN A 34 0.50 -12.98 -23.31
CA ASN A 34 0.33 -12.84 -24.76
C ASN A 34 -1.07 -13.02 -25.38
N LEU A 35 -2.09 -12.31 -24.89
CA LEU A 35 -3.28 -12.00 -25.73
C LEU A 35 -3.87 -10.60 -25.49
N ARG A 36 -3.06 -9.64 -25.02
CA ARG A 36 -3.41 -8.21 -24.97
C ARG A 36 -2.34 -7.31 -25.61
N ILE A 37 -1.61 -7.84 -26.59
CA ILE A 37 -0.76 -7.05 -27.50
C ILE A 37 -1.18 -7.35 -28.95
N LEU A 38 -2.49 -7.36 -29.25
CA LEU A 38 -3.00 -7.44 -30.63
C LEU A 38 -4.29 -6.64 -30.84
N CYS A 39 -4.49 -5.55 -30.09
CA CYS A 39 -5.52 -4.56 -30.42
C CYS A 39 -4.98 -3.14 -30.17
N ASN A 40 -4.01 -2.73 -30.99
CA ASN A 40 -3.66 -1.32 -31.22
C ASN A 40 -3.22 -1.10 -32.67
N LEU A 41 -3.68 -1.93 -33.61
CA LEU A 41 -3.39 -1.77 -35.04
C LEU A 41 -4.63 -1.43 -35.89
N SER A 42 -5.76 -1.11 -35.28
CA SER A 42 -7.02 -0.82 -35.98
C SER A 42 -7.65 0.52 -35.55
N ALA A 43 -6.88 1.60 -35.53
CA ALA A 43 -7.45 2.97 -35.53
C ALA A 43 -6.45 4.05 -36.00
N ARG A 44 -5.58 3.76 -36.96
CA ARG A 44 -4.69 4.77 -37.57
C ARG A 44 -4.98 5.02 -39.06
N TYR A 45 -6.25 4.93 -39.44
CA TYR A 45 -6.75 5.47 -40.70
C TYR A 45 -7.85 6.50 -40.40
N ILE A 46 -7.49 7.56 -39.66
CA ILE A 46 -8.21 8.83 -39.79
C ILE A 46 -7.56 9.52 -40.98
N THR A 47 -8.33 9.63 -42.06
CA THR A 47 -8.05 10.41 -43.24
C THR A 47 -7.49 11.78 -42.83
N ARG A 48 -6.25 12.05 -43.25
CA ARG A 48 -5.53 13.27 -42.93
C ARG A 48 -6.24 14.46 -43.57
N ARG A 49 -6.90 15.29 -42.76
CA ARG A 49 -6.87 16.74 -42.99
C ARG A 49 -5.56 17.22 -42.38
N ASN A 50 -4.71 17.88 -43.18
CA ASN A 50 -3.40 18.50 -42.90
C ASN A 50 -3.10 19.03 -41.47
N VAL A 51 -3.17 18.19 -40.45
CA VAL A 51 -2.73 18.52 -39.09
C VAL A 51 -1.60 17.57 -38.76
N SER A 52 -0.40 18.13 -38.63
CA SER A 52 0.76 17.41 -38.09
C SER A 52 0.46 17.05 -36.64
N VAL A 53 0.32 15.75 -36.34
CA VAL A 53 0.29 15.26 -34.96
C VAL A 53 1.73 14.91 -34.58
N SER A 54 2.58 15.93 -34.45
CA SER A 54 3.79 15.75 -33.66
C SER A 54 3.33 15.62 -32.21
N SER A 55 3.47 14.43 -31.63
CA SER A 55 3.46 14.31 -30.18
C SER A 55 4.65 15.12 -29.68
N ALA A 56 4.44 16.40 -29.37
CA ALA A 56 5.45 17.20 -28.72
C ALA A 56 5.77 16.47 -27.41
N CYS A 57 6.92 15.80 -27.36
CA CYS A 57 7.53 15.37 -26.11
C CYS A 57 7.97 16.65 -25.39
N LEU A 58 6.98 17.36 -24.83
CA LEU A 58 7.19 18.55 -24.05
C LEU A 58 8.06 18.16 -22.87
N ASP A 59 9.22 18.80 -22.74
CA ASP A 59 10.10 18.55 -21.61
C ASP A 59 9.45 19.12 -20.35
N HIS A 60 9.07 18.22 -19.44
CA HIS A 60 8.49 18.55 -18.15
C HIS A 60 9.51 18.46 -17.00
N LYS A 61 10.82 18.34 -17.29
CA LYS A 61 11.89 18.27 -16.27
C LYS A 61 11.85 19.47 -15.33
N TRP A 62 11.79 20.68 -15.88
CA TRP A 62 11.74 21.91 -15.08
C TRP A 62 10.55 21.95 -14.11
N ARG A 63 9.41 21.36 -14.48
CA ARG A 63 8.25 21.25 -13.57
C ARG A 63 8.54 20.28 -12.43
N ARG A 64 9.12 19.12 -12.75
CA ARG A 64 9.50 18.13 -11.74
C ARG A 64 10.54 18.68 -10.77
N GLU A 65 11.54 19.37 -11.29
CA GLU A 65 12.58 20.05 -10.50
C GLU A 65 11.98 21.12 -9.59
N GLY A 66 10.99 21.87 -10.09
CA GLY A 66 10.22 22.84 -9.30
C GLY A 66 9.11 22.25 -8.42
N SER A 67 9.07 20.93 -8.20
CA SER A 67 8.03 20.26 -7.39
C SER A 67 6.58 20.51 -7.87
N LEU A 68 6.41 20.77 -9.17
CA LEU A 68 5.12 20.94 -9.83
C LEU A 68 4.64 19.61 -10.43
N PRO A 69 3.32 19.40 -10.53
CA PRO A 69 2.79 18.23 -11.19
C PRO A 69 3.14 18.23 -12.68
N ARG A 70 3.36 17.02 -13.23
CA ARG A 70 3.64 16.84 -14.66
C ARG A 70 2.50 17.37 -15.54
N ASN A 71 1.27 17.05 -15.17
CA ASN A 71 0.08 17.61 -15.80
C ASN A 71 -0.32 18.89 -15.05
N PRO A 72 -0.35 20.08 -15.70
CA PRO A 72 -0.72 21.33 -15.04
C PRO A 72 -2.15 21.33 -14.48
N ASN A 73 -3.04 20.49 -15.02
CA ASN A 73 -4.44 20.40 -14.58
C ASN A 73 -4.64 19.40 -13.43
N LYS A 74 -3.57 18.85 -12.86
CA LYS A 74 -3.65 17.83 -11.81
C LYS A 74 -3.91 18.44 -10.43
N SER A 75 -3.20 19.52 -10.13
CA SER A 75 -3.21 20.22 -8.84
C SER A 75 -2.52 21.57 -9.02
N GLY A 76 -2.91 22.56 -8.21
CA GLY A 76 -2.33 23.89 -8.24
C GLY A 76 -3.39 24.98 -8.46
N PRO A 77 -2.97 26.25 -8.49
CA PRO A 77 -3.89 27.38 -8.48
C PRO A 77 -4.86 27.37 -9.65
N LEU A 78 -4.43 26.89 -10.82
CA LEU A 78 -5.28 26.78 -12.01
C LEU A 78 -6.50 25.86 -11.82
N THR A 79 -6.40 24.83 -10.97
CA THR A 79 -7.45 23.79 -10.84
C THR A 79 -8.13 23.81 -9.47
N ASP A 80 -7.48 24.39 -8.47
CA ASP A 80 -7.94 24.37 -7.08
C ASP A 80 -8.63 25.68 -6.67
N LEU A 81 -8.31 26.80 -7.33
CA LEU A 81 -9.01 28.07 -7.13
C LEU A 81 -10.33 28.13 -7.92
N PRO A 82 -11.29 28.98 -7.51
CA PRO A 82 -12.51 29.20 -8.28
C PRO A 82 -12.24 30.03 -9.54
N ASP A 83 -12.95 29.69 -10.62
CA ASP A 83 -12.81 30.36 -11.92
C ASP A 83 -13.40 31.79 -11.92
N TYR A 84 -14.33 32.08 -11.01
CA TYR A 84 -14.98 33.38 -10.86
C TYR A 84 -15.30 33.66 -9.38
N THR A 85 -15.55 34.93 -9.08
CA THR A 85 -16.03 35.40 -7.76
C THR A 85 -17.19 36.37 -7.96
N PHE A 86 -18.09 36.46 -6.97
CA PHE A 86 -19.19 37.43 -7.01
C PHE A 86 -18.66 38.83 -6.68
N MET A 87 -19.25 39.87 -7.29
CA MET A 87 -18.87 41.27 -7.01
C MET A 87 -19.08 41.65 -5.54
N ASP A 88 -20.06 41.01 -4.90
CA ASP A 88 -20.36 41.18 -3.47
C ASP A 88 -19.31 40.54 -2.54
N GLY A 89 -18.30 39.85 -3.10
CA GLY A 89 -17.29 39.12 -2.33
C GLY A 89 -17.79 37.79 -1.75
N SER A 90 -19.01 37.37 -2.11
CA SER A 90 -19.56 36.08 -1.69
C SER A 90 -18.69 34.92 -2.19
N VAL A 91 -18.63 33.85 -1.38
CA VAL A 91 -17.84 32.67 -1.71
C VAL A 91 -18.44 31.90 -2.89
N THR A 92 -17.58 31.45 -3.81
CA THR A 92 -18.00 30.63 -4.95
C THR A 92 -18.39 29.24 -4.45
N PRO A 93 -19.60 28.74 -4.77
CA PRO A 93 -20.03 27.42 -4.36
C PRO A 93 -19.14 26.34 -5.00
N LEU A 94 -18.88 25.27 -4.24
CA LEU A 94 -17.94 24.23 -4.64
C LEU A 94 -18.48 23.40 -5.82
N GLY A 95 -17.67 23.25 -6.87
CA GLY A 95 -18.01 22.38 -8.00
C GLY A 95 -17.99 20.90 -7.61
N SER A 96 -18.76 20.08 -8.34
CA SER A 96 -18.86 18.63 -8.08
C SER A 96 -17.50 17.92 -8.11
N ASN A 97 -16.64 18.25 -9.07
CA ASN A 97 -15.30 17.68 -9.20
C ASN A 97 -14.31 18.20 -8.16
N GLN A 98 -14.44 19.46 -7.72
CA GLN A 98 -13.65 20.00 -6.61
C GLN A 98 -14.02 19.27 -5.31
N LYS A 99 -15.32 19.11 -5.04
CA LYS A 99 -15.82 18.31 -3.91
C LYS A 99 -15.31 16.88 -3.94
N LYS A 100 -15.36 16.22 -5.09
CA LYS A 100 -14.86 14.85 -5.27
C LYS A 100 -13.37 14.75 -4.93
N ARG A 101 -12.54 15.69 -5.40
CA ARG A 101 -11.10 15.73 -5.10
C ARG A 101 -10.84 15.91 -3.61
N LEU A 102 -11.57 16.81 -2.95
CA LEU A 102 -11.45 17.05 -1.51
C LEU A 102 -11.79 15.80 -0.68
N LEU A 103 -12.88 15.11 -1.03
CA LEU A 103 -13.25 13.86 -0.35
C LEU A 103 -12.19 12.77 -0.55
N GLN A 104 -11.67 12.63 -1.78
CA GLN A 104 -10.59 11.68 -2.06
C GLN A 104 -9.32 11.99 -1.26
N GLN A 105 -8.93 13.26 -1.15
CA GLN A 105 -7.78 13.68 -0.33
C GLN A 105 -8.00 13.36 1.15
N ARG A 106 -9.21 13.60 1.67
CA ARG A 106 -9.58 13.25 3.05
C ARG A 106 -9.47 11.75 3.30
N ASP A 107 -10.02 10.94 2.40
CA ASP A 107 -10.02 9.49 2.55
C ASP A 107 -8.59 8.91 2.46
N LEU A 108 -7.75 9.47 1.59
CA LEU A 108 -6.32 9.14 1.53
C LEU A 108 -5.60 9.51 2.83
N ALA A 109 -5.83 10.71 3.36
CA ALA A 109 -5.24 11.16 4.61
C ALA A 109 -5.64 10.26 5.79
N ALA A 110 -6.93 9.90 5.89
CA ALA A 110 -7.42 8.97 6.91
C ALA A 110 -6.71 7.62 6.81
N LYS A 111 -6.55 7.07 5.60
CA LYS A 111 -5.84 5.81 5.37
C LYS A 111 -4.38 5.88 5.79
N ILE A 112 -3.68 6.98 5.49
CA ILE A 112 -2.27 7.17 5.89
C ILE A 112 -2.14 7.14 7.42
N VAL A 113 -3.00 7.86 8.13
CA VAL A 113 -2.99 7.89 9.60
C VAL A 113 -3.24 6.50 10.18
N THR A 114 -4.25 5.78 9.69
CA THR A 114 -4.55 4.42 10.14
C THR A 114 -3.36 3.49 9.91
N MET A 115 -2.80 3.44 8.70
CA MET A 115 -1.66 2.57 8.38
C MET A 115 -0.41 2.90 9.22
N SER A 116 -0.15 4.17 9.49
CA SER A 116 0.95 4.58 10.38
C SER A 116 0.73 4.04 11.79
N SER A 117 -0.47 4.24 12.34
CA SER A 117 -0.78 3.76 13.70
C SER A 117 -0.73 2.24 13.84
N GLU A 118 -1.13 1.50 12.80
CA GLU A 118 -1.04 0.04 12.77
C GLU A 118 0.41 -0.43 12.74
N MET A 119 1.27 0.26 11.99
CA MET A 119 2.70 -0.03 11.92
C MET A 119 3.37 0.20 13.28
N ASP A 120 3.10 1.34 13.91
CA ASP A 120 3.65 1.68 15.24
C ASP A 120 3.21 0.64 16.28
N PHE A 121 1.92 0.29 16.28
CA PHE A 121 1.38 -0.75 17.16
C PHE A 121 2.05 -2.12 16.93
N ALA A 122 2.32 -2.49 15.67
CA ALA A 122 2.98 -3.75 15.35
C ALA A 122 4.43 -3.80 15.88
N LEU A 123 5.16 -2.69 15.78
CA LEU A 123 6.51 -2.56 16.32
C LEU A 123 6.52 -2.68 17.84
N ASP A 124 5.65 -1.93 18.53
CA ASP A 124 5.54 -1.96 19.99
C ASP A 124 5.19 -3.35 20.50
N ARG A 125 4.23 -4.01 19.84
CA ARG A 125 3.83 -5.37 20.17
C ARG A 125 4.99 -6.35 19.98
N TYR A 126 5.74 -6.23 18.88
CA TYR A 126 6.88 -7.10 18.60
C TYR A 126 7.95 -6.96 19.68
N ASN A 127 8.34 -5.72 20.01
CA ASN A 127 9.33 -5.43 21.05
C ASN A 127 8.89 -6.01 22.41
N ARG A 128 7.62 -5.80 22.78
CA ARG A 128 7.06 -6.34 24.03
C ARG A 128 7.13 -7.87 24.11
N ILE A 129 6.87 -8.56 22.99
CA ILE A 129 6.97 -10.03 22.93
C ILE A 129 8.43 -10.46 23.08
N GLN A 130 9.37 -9.81 22.39
CA GLN A 130 10.80 -10.13 22.50
C GLN A 130 11.33 -9.91 23.93
N ASP A 131 10.94 -8.82 24.58
CA ASP A 131 11.33 -8.52 25.96
C ASP A 131 10.74 -9.52 26.96
N GLU A 132 9.51 -9.98 26.74
CA GLU A 132 8.88 -11.01 27.56
C GLU A 132 9.58 -12.36 27.37
N GLU A 133 9.88 -12.77 26.13
CA GLU A 133 10.63 -13.98 25.85
C GLU A 133 12.03 -13.95 26.46
N ALA A 134 12.73 -12.81 26.38
CA ALA A 134 14.04 -12.64 26.98
C ALA A 134 13.98 -12.75 28.52
N ARG A 135 13.01 -12.10 29.15
CA ARG A 135 12.78 -12.20 30.60
C ARG A 135 12.43 -13.62 31.04
N GLN A 136 11.60 -14.33 30.29
CA GLN A 136 11.27 -15.72 30.58
C GLN A 136 12.48 -16.64 30.46
N ARG A 137 13.30 -16.47 29.40
CA ARG A 137 14.55 -17.21 29.25
C ARG A 137 15.50 -16.96 30.42
N GLN A 138 15.64 -15.71 30.85
CA GLN A 138 16.48 -15.34 31.98
C GLN A 138 15.95 -15.95 33.29
N ALA A 139 14.66 -15.80 33.58
CA ALA A 139 14.03 -16.41 34.75
C ALA A 139 14.20 -17.94 34.79
N LEU A 140 14.11 -18.61 33.64
CA LEU A 140 14.38 -20.04 33.54
C LEU A 140 15.85 -20.36 33.84
N ILE A 141 16.80 -19.56 33.37
CA ILE A 141 18.24 -19.73 33.69
C ILE A 141 18.48 -19.51 35.19
N ASP A 142 17.91 -18.45 35.77
CA ASP A 142 18.09 -18.10 37.18
C ASP A 142 17.46 -19.15 38.10
N SER A 143 16.35 -19.78 37.67
CA SER A 143 15.72 -20.88 38.39
C SER A 143 16.50 -22.20 38.35
N LYS A 144 17.50 -22.34 37.47
CA LYS A 144 18.27 -23.60 37.38
C LYS A 144 19.12 -23.80 38.63
N LEU A 145 19.05 -25.02 39.16
CA LEU A 145 19.90 -25.45 40.26
C LEU A 145 21.39 -25.40 39.88
N LYS A 146 22.24 -25.19 40.88
CA LYS A 146 23.70 -25.19 40.73
C LYS A 146 24.17 -26.46 39.99
N PRO A 147 25.15 -26.34 39.08
CA PRO A 147 25.69 -27.50 38.39
C PRO A 147 26.36 -28.46 39.37
N LYS A 148 26.28 -29.77 39.10
CA LYS A 148 26.86 -30.84 39.94
C LYS A 148 27.82 -31.73 39.16
N GLY A 149 28.68 -32.47 39.87
CA GLY A 149 29.52 -33.54 39.34
C GLY A 149 30.65 -33.06 38.43
N HIS A 150 30.91 -33.79 37.34
CA HIS A 150 31.97 -33.52 36.36
C HIS A 150 31.93 -32.11 35.75
N ARG A 151 30.78 -31.43 35.81
CA ARG A 151 30.62 -30.03 35.34
C ARG A 151 31.31 -29.00 36.23
N LEU A 152 31.70 -29.37 37.45
CA LEU A 152 32.54 -28.56 38.33
C LEU A 152 34.04 -28.82 38.12
N LEU A 153 34.40 -29.94 37.49
CA LEU A 153 35.78 -30.37 37.30
C LEU A 153 36.38 -29.87 35.98
N ALA A 154 35.52 -29.45 35.05
CA ALA A 154 35.95 -28.76 33.83
C ALA A 154 36.40 -27.34 34.18
N LYS A 155 37.72 -27.11 34.14
CA LYS A 155 38.33 -25.78 34.11
C LYS A 155 38.38 -25.26 32.68
#